data_AF-A0A5C6AFP4-F1
#
_entry.id   AF-A0A5C6AFP4-F1
#
_cell.length_a   1.000
_cell.length_b   1.000
_cell.length_c   1.000
_cell.angle_alpha   90.00
_cell.angle_beta   90.00
_cell.angle_gamma   90.00
#
_symmetry.space_group_name_H-M   'P 1'
#
loop_
_entity.id
_entity.type
_entity.pdbx_description
1 polymer ?
#
loop_
_entity_poly.entity_id
_entity_poly.type
_entity_poly.pdbx_seq_one_letter_code
_entity_poly.pdbx_strand_id
1 'polypeptide(L)'
;MRFVLSAALVGAVAVAASMQGAEAQQSAPMQQGAPMRQQMQIPAGQQPVANMASHYSQRLKAKFVLQQMQIPNFTFWGARIVGMDPDSPLHQIGLQLGDVVTRLDGTRINTGKWWDGNNQVWVLPQMERHYGRTEIRIIRSGTTVVRNEFADLGSQWQIPPSFPGGGGGGIIVP
;
A
#
# COMPACT_ATOMS: atom_id res chain seq x y z
N MET A 1 46.34 4.21 -10.49
CA MET A 1 46.24 4.39 -11.95
C MET A 1 45.24 5.51 -12.21
N ARG A 2 45.71 6.61 -12.81
CA ARG A 2 44.93 7.82 -13.10
C ARG A 2 44.41 7.70 -14.54
N PHE A 3 43.10 7.82 -14.73
CA PHE A 3 42.52 8.08 -16.06
C PHE A 3 41.89 9.48 -16.04
N VAL A 4 42.39 10.32 -16.92
CA VAL A 4 41.89 11.64 -17.30
C VAL A 4 41.39 11.50 -18.74
N LEU A 5 40.26 12.12 -19.09
CA LEU A 5 39.92 12.79 -20.36
C LEU A 5 38.42 13.17 -20.26
N SER A 6 38.05 14.46 -20.21
CA SER A 6 37.83 15.38 -21.35
C SER A 6 36.74 14.87 -22.32
N ALA A 7 35.80 15.62 -22.89
CA ALA A 7 35.26 16.97 -22.84
C ALA A 7 34.20 17.01 -23.99
N ALA A 8 33.45 18.11 -24.11
CA ALA A 8 32.57 18.48 -25.24
C ALA A 8 31.14 17.88 -25.23
N LEU A 9 30.07 18.55 -25.67
CA LEU A 9 29.96 19.76 -26.50
C LEU A 9 28.62 20.47 -26.22
N VAL A 10 28.65 21.77 -26.45
CA VAL A 10 27.58 22.77 -26.54
C VAL A 10 26.45 22.37 -27.50
N GLY A 11 25.22 22.70 -27.14
CA GLY A 11 24.07 22.69 -28.04
C GLY A 11 22.95 23.58 -27.53
N ALA A 12 23.08 24.89 -27.76
CA ALA A 12 21.99 25.85 -27.60
C ALA A 12 21.22 25.97 -28.91
N VAL A 13 19.89 25.85 -28.88
CA VAL A 13 18.99 26.40 -29.90
C VAL A 13 17.77 26.96 -29.20
N ALA A 14 17.63 28.29 -29.27
CA ALA A 14 16.40 29.03 -29.03
C ALA A 14 15.46 28.91 -30.24
N VAL A 15 14.15 29.13 -30.06
CA VAL A 15 13.31 30.03 -30.87
C VAL A 15 11.88 30.00 -30.30
N ALA A 16 11.34 31.20 -30.16
CA ALA A 16 10.02 31.52 -29.66
C ALA A 16 8.89 31.18 -30.65
N ALA A 17 7.70 30.92 -30.13
CA ALA A 17 6.45 31.17 -30.83
C ALA A 17 5.33 31.44 -29.82
N SER A 18 5.10 32.73 -29.55
CA SER A 18 3.90 33.26 -28.93
C SER A 18 2.75 33.14 -29.93
N MET A 19 1.75 32.30 -29.64
CA MET A 19 0.46 32.30 -30.33
C MET A 19 -0.63 32.75 -29.36
N GLN A 20 -1.08 33.98 -29.55
CA GLN A 20 -2.36 34.49 -29.09
C GLN A 20 -3.45 33.83 -29.94
N GLY A 21 -4.40 33.17 -29.28
CA GLY A 21 -5.51 32.48 -29.94
C GLY A 21 -6.75 32.46 -29.06
N ALA A 22 -7.71 33.29 -29.45
CA ALA A 22 -9.16 33.14 -29.33
C ALA A 22 -9.75 32.77 -27.94
N GLU A 23 -10.22 33.81 -27.25
CA GLU A 23 -11.22 33.71 -26.19
C GLU A 23 -12.58 33.30 -26.79
N ALA A 24 -12.88 32.00 -26.77
CA ALA A 24 -14.23 31.50 -26.99
C ALA A 24 -14.98 31.51 -25.66
N GLN A 25 -16.06 32.30 -25.59
CA GLN A 25 -17.09 32.25 -24.56
C GLN A 25 -17.61 30.80 -24.42
N GLN A 26 -17.15 30.11 -23.37
CA GLN A 26 -17.75 28.86 -22.93
C GLN A 26 -18.77 29.13 -21.82
N SER A 27 -20.02 28.92 -22.20
CA SER A 27 -21.21 28.84 -21.37
C SER A 27 -20.94 28.04 -20.09
N ALA A 28 -21.31 28.61 -18.95
CA ALA A 28 -21.19 28.02 -17.64
C ALA A 28 -21.82 26.60 -17.59
N PRO A 29 -21.05 25.55 -17.27
CA PRO A 29 -21.64 24.28 -16.89
C PRO A 29 -22.29 24.47 -15.51
N MET A 30 -23.61 24.24 -15.46
CA MET A 30 -24.34 24.07 -14.21
C MET A 30 -23.58 23.07 -13.33
N GLN A 31 -23.07 23.57 -12.21
CA GLN A 31 -22.45 22.75 -11.17
C GLN A 31 -23.56 21.92 -10.52
N GLN A 32 -23.85 20.79 -11.14
CA GLN A 32 -24.68 19.75 -10.55
C GLN A 32 -23.88 19.20 -9.37
N GLY A 33 -24.22 19.72 -8.18
CA GLY A 33 -23.54 19.45 -6.92
C GLY A 33 -23.42 17.95 -6.70
N ALA A 34 -22.23 17.42 -6.95
CA ALA A 34 -21.87 16.11 -6.47
C ALA A 34 -22.02 16.16 -4.94
N PRO A 35 -22.71 15.19 -4.31
CA PRO A 35 -22.74 15.11 -2.86
C PRO A 35 -21.28 15.05 -2.41
N MET A 36 -20.88 16.08 -1.65
CA MET A 36 -19.60 16.10 -0.96
C MET A 36 -19.45 14.73 -0.31
N ARG A 37 -18.52 13.93 -0.83
CA ARG A 37 -17.95 12.85 -0.04
C ARG A 37 -17.42 13.56 1.19
N GLN A 38 -18.16 13.47 2.29
CA GLN A 38 -17.71 13.85 3.60
C GLN A 38 -16.44 13.04 3.80
N GLN A 39 -15.31 13.67 3.46
CA GLN A 39 -14.02 13.30 4.01
C GLN A 39 -14.26 13.42 5.50
N MET A 40 -14.44 12.26 6.13
CA MET A 40 -14.64 12.11 7.55
C MET A 40 -13.45 12.82 8.20
N GLN A 41 -13.65 14.09 8.56
CA GLN A 41 -12.64 14.92 9.18
C GLN A 41 -12.41 14.31 10.55
N ILE A 42 -11.32 13.55 10.67
CA ILE A 42 -10.86 13.02 11.93
C ILE A 42 -10.57 14.24 12.81
N PRO A 43 -11.22 14.40 13.98
CA PRO A 43 -11.09 15.58 14.83
C PRO A 43 -9.63 15.89 15.15
N ALA A 44 -9.17 17.09 14.78
CA ALA A 44 -7.85 17.60 15.10
C ALA A 44 -7.75 17.81 16.62
N GLY A 45 -7.11 16.88 17.33
CA GLY A 45 -6.94 16.93 18.78
C GLY A 45 -6.98 15.57 19.45
N GLN A 46 -7.55 14.56 18.79
CA GLN A 46 -7.36 13.16 19.15
C GLN A 46 -6.41 12.56 18.13
N GLN A 47 -5.11 12.82 18.29
CA GLN A 47 -4.14 11.84 17.77
C GLN A 47 -4.50 10.57 18.52
N PRO A 48 -5.04 9.52 17.85
CA PRO A 48 -5.27 8.30 18.57
C PRO A 48 -3.87 7.87 19.03
N VAL A 49 -3.64 7.92 20.34
CA VAL A 49 -2.65 7.09 21.03
C VAL A 49 -3.12 5.66 20.81
N ALA A 50 -3.05 5.24 19.55
CA ALA A 50 -3.79 4.13 19.02
C ALA A 50 -3.09 2.91 19.60
N ASN A 51 -3.77 2.22 20.50
CA ASN A 51 -3.79 0.77 20.43
C ASN A 51 -4.22 0.43 19.00
N MET A 52 -3.26 0.44 18.07
CA MET A 52 -3.53 0.28 16.65
C MET A 52 -4.12 -1.11 16.52
N ALA A 53 -5.42 -1.18 16.26
CA ALA A 53 -6.12 -2.44 16.17
C ALA A 53 -5.39 -3.33 15.18
N SER A 54 -5.05 -4.53 15.66
CA SER A 54 -4.30 -5.48 14.85
C SER A 54 -5.22 -6.06 13.78
N HIS A 55 -4.77 -6.05 12.53
CA HIS A 55 -5.41 -6.78 11.45
C HIS A 55 -4.88 -8.21 11.44
N TYR A 56 -5.75 -9.21 11.56
CA TYR A 56 -5.37 -10.61 11.35
C TYR A 56 -5.56 -10.97 9.89
N SER A 57 -4.50 -11.44 9.25
CA SER A 57 -4.53 -11.96 7.89
C SER A 57 -4.80 -13.45 7.91
N GLN A 58 -5.82 -13.90 7.18
CA GLN A 58 -6.11 -15.32 7.03
C GLN A 58 -5.10 -16.00 6.10
N ARG A 59 -4.62 -15.28 5.09
CA ARG A 59 -3.61 -15.78 4.16
C ARG A 59 -2.25 -15.97 4.81
N LEU A 60 -1.79 -14.94 5.52
CA LEU A 60 -0.50 -14.96 6.17
C LEU A 60 -0.54 -15.63 7.56
N LYS A 61 -1.74 -15.94 8.08
CA LYS A 61 -1.97 -16.51 9.41
C LYS A 61 -1.21 -15.75 10.50
N ALA A 62 -1.36 -14.43 10.49
CA ALA A 62 -0.57 -13.53 11.34
C ALA A 62 -1.35 -12.25 11.67
N LYS A 63 -1.03 -11.67 12.83
CA LYS A 63 -1.56 -10.39 13.31
C LYS A 63 -0.58 -9.27 13.00
N PHE A 64 -1.10 -8.20 12.43
CA PHE A 64 -0.33 -7.04 11.99
C PHE A 64 -0.82 -5.76 12.63
N VAL A 65 0.11 -4.93 13.07
CA VAL A 65 -0.14 -3.53 13.39
C VAL A 65 0.39 -2.67 12.26
N LEU A 66 -0.52 -1.97 11.58
CA LEU A 66 -0.13 -1.01 10.54
C LEU A 66 0.39 0.25 11.22
N GLN A 67 1.63 0.63 11.00
CA GLN A 67 2.26 1.81 11.60
C GLN A 67 2.95 2.65 10.52
N GLN A 68 2.98 3.97 10.72
CA GLN A 68 3.82 4.86 9.93
C GLN A 68 5.23 4.82 10.50
N MET A 69 6.21 4.51 9.66
CA MET A 69 7.61 4.41 10.01
C MET A 69 8.39 5.53 9.35
N GLN A 70 9.41 6.00 10.06
CA GLN A 70 10.30 7.06 9.60
C GLN A 70 11.73 6.55 9.72
N ILE A 71 12.46 6.64 8.62
CA ILE A 71 13.92 6.52 8.56
C ILE A 71 14.44 7.88 8.05
N PRO A 72 15.75 8.16 8.17
CA PRO A 72 16.30 9.43 7.69
C PRO A 72 15.87 9.71 6.24
N ASN A 73 15.17 10.82 6.03
CA ASN A 73 14.64 11.31 4.75
C ASN A 73 13.53 10.48 4.10
N PHE A 74 12.93 9.49 4.79
CA PHE A 74 11.89 8.67 4.19
C PHE A 74 10.82 8.24 5.20
N THR A 75 9.55 8.48 4.86
CA THR A 75 8.39 8.10 5.66
C THR A 75 7.50 7.18 4.87
N PHE A 76 7.08 6.07 5.47
CA PHE A 76 6.30 5.04 4.79
C PHE A 76 5.45 4.25 5.76
N TRP A 77 4.48 3.49 5.23
CA TRP A 77 3.65 2.59 6.03
C TRP A 77 4.25 1.19 6.03
N GLY A 78 4.25 0.54 7.20
CA GLY A 78 4.66 -0.85 7.36
C GLY A 78 3.68 -1.59 8.26
N ALA A 79 3.53 -2.89 8.03
CA ALA A 79 2.73 -3.79 8.85
C ALA A 79 3.67 -4.61 9.74
N ARG A 80 3.74 -4.24 11.02
CA ARG A 80 4.57 -4.96 12.01
C ARG A 80 3.86 -6.23 12.43
N ILE A 81 4.59 -7.34 12.43
CA ILE A 81 4.10 -8.63 12.93
C ILE A 81 4.05 -8.57 14.46
N VAL A 82 2.87 -8.72 15.03
CA VAL A 82 2.65 -8.74 16.49
C VAL A 82 2.12 -10.08 17.00
N GLY A 83 1.74 -10.98 16.09
CA GLY A 83 1.37 -12.35 16.38
C GLY A 83 1.45 -13.17 15.10
N MET A 84 1.72 -14.47 15.22
CA MET A 84 1.87 -15.37 14.09
C MET A 84 1.46 -16.77 14.52
N ASP A 85 0.71 -17.47 13.67
CA ASP A 85 0.30 -18.84 13.96
C ASP A 85 1.46 -19.80 13.63
N PRO A 86 1.64 -20.93 14.36
CA PRO A 86 2.77 -21.83 14.17
C PRO A 86 2.90 -22.41 12.75
N ASP A 87 1.79 -22.51 12.02
CA ASP A 87 1.70 -23.02 10.65
C ASP A 87 1.63 -21.89 9.59
N SER A 88 2.00 -20.67 9.99
CA SER A 88 2.06 -19.51 9.09
C SER A 88 3.12 -19.71 8.00
N PRO A 89 2.84 -19.31 6.74
CA PRO A 89 3.87 -19.27 5.69
C PRO A 89 5.01 -18.31 6.02
N LEU A 90 4.78 -17.33 6.90
CA LEU A 90 5.83 -16.41 7.38
C LEU A 90 6.81 -17.10 8.33
N HIS A 91 6.36 -18.08 9.11
CA HIS A 91 7.23 -18.89 9.97
C HIS A 91 8.17 -19.75 9.12
N GLN A 92 7.70 -20.28 7.98
CA GLN A 92 8.47 -21.14 7.09
C GLN A 92 9.67 -20.43 6.46
N ILE A 93 9.55 -19.11 6.22
CA ILE A 93 10.64 -18.25 5.71
C ILE A 93 11.45 -17.60 6.85
N GLY A 94 11.21 -18.01 8.09
CA GLY A 94 11.93 -17.56 9.27
C GLY A 94 11.65 -16.11 9.67
N LEU A 95 10.45 -15.57 9.40
CA LEU A 95 10.04 -14.29 9.99
C LEU A 95 9.76 -14.44 11.47
N GLN A 96 9.94 -13.35 12.21
CA GLN A 96 9.75 -13.30 13.65
C GLN A 96 8.84 -12.14 14.05
N LEU A 97 8.35 -12.20 15.29
CA LEU A 97 7.61 -11.08 15.88
C LEU A 97 8.48 -9.82 15.91
N GLY A 98 7.88 -8.69 15.56
CA GLY A 98 8.56 -7.41 15.44
C GLY A 98 9.09 -7.10 14.04
N ASP A 99 9.25 -8.09 13.15
CA ASP A 99 9.57 -7.86 11.74
C ASP A 99 8.45 -7.03 11.07
N VAL A 100 8.81 -6.26 10.04
CA VAL A 100 7.87 -5.36 9.36
C VAL A 100 7.76 -5.68 7.89
N VAL A 101 6.54 -5.99 7.44
CA VAL A 101 6.19 -6.18 6.03
C VAL A 101 5.87 -4.82 5.40
N THR A 102 6.48 -4.54 4.26
CA THR A 102 6.32 -3.25 3.55
C THR A 102 5.69 -3.40 2.17
N ARG A 103 5.92 -4.55 1.49
CA ARG A 103 5.31 -4.87 0.20
C ARG A 103 5.04 -6.37 0.06
N LEU A 104 4.03 -6.68 -0.75
CA LEU A 104 3.71 -8.02 -1.25
C LEU A 104 3.62 -7.93 -2.77
N ASP A 105 4.38 -8.76 -3.50
CA ASP A 105 4.52 -8.74 -4.96
C ASP A 105 4.72 -7.31 -5.52
N GLY A 106 5.65 -6.56 -4.91
CA GLY A 106 5.93 -5.17 -5.26
C GLY A 106 4.86 -4.13 -4.82
N THR A 107 3.67 -4.57 -4.41
CA THR A 107 2.56 -3.71 -4.00
C THR A 107 2.72 -3.25 -2.55
N ARG A 108 2.56 -1.95 -2.29
CA ARG A 108 2.69 -1.40 -0.93
C ARG A 108 1.58 -1.91 -0.03
N ILE A 109 1.92 -2.21 1.22
CA ILE A 109 0.99 -2.81 2.18
C ILE A 109 -0.23 -1.94 2.50
N ASN A 110 -0.10 -0.62 2.38
CA ASN A 110 -1.18 0.35 2.62
C ASN A 110 -2.04 0.63 1.38
N THR A 111 -1.83 -0.08 0.26
CA THR A 111 -2.56 0.19 -0.99
C THR A 111 -4.03 -0.22 -0.86
N GLY A 112 -4.94 0.75 -0.96
CA GLY A 112 -6.37 0.51 -0.83
C GLY A 112 -6.84 0.18 0.59
N LYS A 113 -6.04 0.48 1.63
CA LYS A 113 -6.49 0.34 3.01
C LYS A 113 -7.69 1.24 3.31
N TRP A 114 -8.59 0.79 4.17
CA TRP A 114 -9.66 1.62 4.73
C TRP A 114 -9.80 1.37 6.22
N TRP A 115 -10.45 2.31 6.90
CA TRP A 115 -10.83 2.16 8.30
C TRP A 115 -12.21 1.50 8.36
N ASP A 116 -12.30 0.36 9.06
CA ASP A 116 -13.58 -0.24 9.44
C ASP A 116 -13.99 0.33 10.79
N GLY A 117 -14.97 1.25 10.77
CA GLY A 117 -15.47 1.92 11.98
C GLY A 117 -16.20 0.99 12.94
N ASN A 118 -16.76 -0.12 12.46
CA ASN A 118 -17.49 -1.07 13.30
C ASN A 118 -16.52 -1.93 14.12
N ASN A 119 -15.46 -2.39 13.45
CA ASN A 119 -14.44 -3.24 14.07
C ASN A 119 -13.24 -2.44 14.61
N GLN A 120 -13.28 -1.11 14.45
CA GLN A 120 -12.21 -0.17 14.80
C GLN A 120 -10.83 -0.64 14.32
N VAL A 121 -10.74 -1.19 13.10
CA VAL A 121 -9.51 -1.79 12.55
C VAL A 121 -9.19 -1.25 11.17
N TRP A 122 -7.91 -1.10 10.87
CA TRP A 122 -7.46 -0.87 9.50
C TRP A 122 -7.53 -2.18 8.73
N VAL A 123 -8.41 -2.22 7.72
CA VAL A 123 -8.44 -3.35 6.81
C VAL A 123 -7.35 -3.17 5.77
N LEU A 124 -6.56 -4.23 5.54
CA LEU A 124 -5.41 -4.24 4.65
C LEU A 124 -5.67 -5.26 3.52
N PRO A 125 -6.33 -4.87 2.42
CA PRO A 125 -6.70 -5.81 1.36
C PRO A 125 -5.51 -6.52 0.72
N GLN A 126 -4.37 -5.85 0.69
CA GLN A 126 -3.14 -6.43 0.17
C GLN A 126 -2.62 -7.58 1.03
N MET A 127 -3.08 -7.78 2.27
CA MET A 127 -2.72 -8.98 3.03
C MET A 127 -3.46 -10.22 2.53
N GLU A 128 -4.64 -10.03 1.92
CA GLU A 128 -5.54 -11.14 1.55
C GLU A 128 -5.56 -11.45 0.05
N ARG A 129 -5.02 -10.55 -0.79
CA ARG A 129 -5.14 -10.60 -2.26
C ARG A 129 -3.92 -11.20 -2.98
N HIS A 130 -3.07 -11.92 -2.26
CA HIS A 130 -1.88 -12.56 -2.80
C HIS A 130 -1.98 -14.07 -2.64
N TYR A 131 -1.48 -14.80 -3.64
CA TYR A 131 -1.64 -16.24 -3.77
C TYR A 131 -0.41 -16.86 -4.42
N GLY A 132 -0.21 -18.15 -4.15
CA GLY A 132 0.93 -18.91 -4.62
C GLY A 132 2.24 -18.34 -4.07
N ARG A 133 3.29 -18.41 -4.88
CA ARG A 133 4.60 -17.88 -4.52
C ARG A 133 4.60 -16.36 -4.57
N THR A 134 4.54 -15.73 -3.41
CA THR A 134 4.51 -14.27 -3.23
C THR A 134 5.84 -13.74 -2.73
N GLU A 135 6.33 -12.68 -3.37
CA GLU A 135 7.49 -11.91 -2.89
C GLU A 135 7.06 -11.01 -1.72
N ILE A 136 7.76 -11.12 -0.59
CA ILE A 136 7.53 -10.33 0.61
C ILE A 136 8.72 -9.44 0.87
N ARG A 137 8.52 -8.11 0.82
CA ARG A 137 9.55 -7.15 1.22
C ARG A 137 9.44 -6.84 2.70
N ILE A 138 10.48 -7.19 3.45
CA ILE A 138 10.54 -7.09 4.90
C ILE A 138 11.66 -6.15 5.39
N ILE A 139 11.51 -5.67 6.61
CA ILE A 139 12.56 -5.06 7.42
C ILE A 139 12.66 -5.87 8.71
N ARG A 140 13.84 -6.38 9.02
CA ARG A 140 14.05 -7.20 10.23
C ARG A 140 14.00 -6.34 11.49
N SER A 141 13.37 -6.85 12.54
CA SER A 141 13.27 -6.18 13.83
C SER A 141 14.67 -5.76 14.33
N GLY A 142 14.77 -4.54 14.85
CA GLY A 142 16.04 -3.97 15.32
C GLY A 142 17.02 -3.57 14.22
N THR A 143 16.65 -3.68 12.94
CA THR A 143 17.52 -3.31 11.81
C THR A 143 16.83 -2.34 10.84
N THR A 144 17.62 -1.75 9.95
CA THR A 144 17.13 -0.97 8.79
C THR A 144 17.32 -1.73 7.47
N VAL A 145 17.70 -3.01 7.54
CA VAL A 145 18.02 -3.81 6.36
C VAL A 145 16.73 -4.30 5.72
N VAL A 146 16.53 -3.90 4.47
CA VAL A 146 15.41 -4.35 3.64
C VAL A 146 15.80 -5.66 2.96
N ARG A 147 14.93 -6.66 3.01
CA ARG A 147 15.10 -7.94 2.29
C ARG A 147 13.84 -8.28 1.51
N ASN A 148 14.02 -9.06 0.45
CA ASN A 148 12.93 -9.69 -0.27
C ASN A 148 13.04 -11.20 -0.03
N GLU A 149 11.96 -11.80 0.45
CA GLU A 149 11.83 -13.25 0.66
C GLU A 149 10.65 -13.77 -0.16
N PHE A 150 10.55 -15.08 -0.37
CA PHE A 150 9.39 -15.69 -1.05
C PHE A 150 8.67 -16.64 -0.11
N ALA A 151 7.37 -16.42 0.07
CA ALA A 151 6.50 -17.35 0.79
C ALA A 151 5.50 -17.98 -0.18
N ASP A 152 5.15 -19.24 0.03
CA ASP A 152 4.02 -19.86 -0.65
C ASP A 152 2.75 -19.63 0.19
N LEU A 153 1.82 -18.85 -0.34
CA LEU A 153 0.54 -18.51 0.29
C LEU A 153 -0.58 -19.51 -0.09
N GLY A 154 -0.22 -20.56 -0.81
CA GLY A 154 -1.14 -21.57 -1.33
C GLY A 154 -1.94 -21.06 -2.54
N SER A 155 -2.63 -21.98 -3.20
CA SER A 155 -3.52 -21.63 -4.32
C SER A 155 -4.61 -20.67 -3.89
N GLN A 156 -5.08 -19.83 -4.82
CA GLN A 156 -6.28 -19.01 -4.60
C GLN A 156 -7.40 -19.87 -4.03
N TRP A 157 -7.79 -19.57 -2.80
CA TRP A 157 -8.94 -20.23 -2.18
C TRP A 157 -10.19 -19.68 -2.89
N GLN A 158 -11.10 -20.59 -3.22
CA GLN A 158 -12.36 -20.32 -3.92
C GLN A 158 -13.08 -19.13 -3.28
N ILE A 159 -13.62 -18.26 -4.12
CA ILE A 159 -14.31 -17.02 -3.76
C ILE A 159 -15.14 -17.22 -2.47
N PRO A 160 -14.74 -16.64 -1.32
CA PRO A 160 -15.64 -16.60 -0.18
C PRO A 160 -16.89 -15.82 -0.60
N PRO A 161 -18.10 -16.25 -0.17
CA PRO A 161 -19.35 -15.61 -0.56
C PRO A 161 -19.22 -14.11 -0.38
N SER A 162 -19.51 -13.38 -1.46
CA SER A 162 -19.32 -11.94 -1.64
C SER A 162 -19.41 -11.17 -0.33
N PHE A 163 -18.32 -10.49 0.03
CA PHE A 163 -18.27 -9.58 1.17
C PHE A 163 -19.52 -8.68 1.19
N PRO A 164 -20.24 -8.58 2.31
CA PRO A 164 -21.44 -7.74 2.41
C PRO A 164 -21.02 -6.29 2.19
N GLY A 165 -21.27 -5.79 0.98
CA GLY A 165 -20.85 -4.45 0.52
C GLY A 165 -20.26 -4.43 -0.90
N GLY A 166 -19.85 -5.57 -1.43
CA GLY A 166 -19.40 -5.71 -2.83
C GLY A 166 -20.56 -6.01 -3.77
N GLY A 167 -21.40 -5.01 -4.06
CA GLY A 167 -22.36 -5.09 -5.16
C GLY A 167 -21.64 -5.12 -6.51
N GLY A 168 -21.27 -6.31 -6.99
CA GLY A 168 -20.57 -6.48 -8.26
C GLY A 168 -20.84 -7.87 -8.81
N GLY A 169 -21.63 -7.94 -9.88
CA GLY A 169 -22.11 -9.17 -10.50
C GLY A 169 -20.98 -10.15 -10.81
N GLY A 170 -21.17 -11.39 -10.37
CA GLY A 170 -20.30 -12.50 -10.72
C GLY A 170 -20.37 -12.75 -12.22
N ILE A 171 -19.23 -12.61 -12.90
CA ILE A 171 -19.01 -13.19 -14.22
C ILE A 171 -18.71 -14.67 -13.99
N ILE A 172 -19.62 -15.54 -14.45
CA ILE A 172 -19.35 -16.97 -14.62
C ILE A 172 -18.51 -17.08 -15.88
N VAL A 173 -17.25 -17.50 -15.76
CA VAL A 173 -16.43 -17.91 -16.89
C VAL A 173 -16.47 -19.45 -16.93
N PRO A 174 -16.75 -20.07 -18.09
CA PRO A 174 -16.90 -21.53 -18.23
C PRO A 174 -15.62 -22.31 -17.95
#